data_AF-A0A841WGB8-F1
#
_entry.id   AF-A0A841WGB8-F1
#
_cell.length_a   1.000
_cell.length_b   1.000
_cell.length_c   1.000
_cell.angle_alpha   90.00
_cell.angle_beta   90.00
_cell.angle_gamma   90.00
#
_symmetry.space_group_name_H-M   'P 1'
#
loop_
_entity.id
_entity.type
_entity.pdbx_description
1 polymer ?
#
loop_
_entity_poly.entity_id
_entity_poly.type
_entity_poly.pdbx_seq_one_letter_code
_entity_poly.pdbx_strand_id
1 'polypeptide(L)' 'MAKNTGNGYRRGAVDNRSQTYNPVTEQWVKRNAETGRFMNVKENGEPFKGVRKED' A
#
# COMPACT_ATOMS: atom_id res chain seq x y z
N MET A 1 3.80 11.48 7.62
CA MET A 1 2.51 11.69 6.93
C MET A 1 2.71 12.17 5.51
N ALA A 2 2.28 11.35 4.55
CA ALA A 2 2.23 11.73 3.14
C ALA A 2 1.23 12.89 2.95
N LYS A 3 1.73 14.10 2.66
CA LYS A 3 0.89 15.26 2.37
C LYS A 3 0.52 15.29 0.89
N ASN A 4 -0.74 15.61 0.61
CA ASN A 4 -1.23 15.79 -0.76
C ASN A 4 -0.59 17.08 -1.31
N THR A 5 0.18 17.00 -2.40
CA THR A 5 0.96 18.16 -2.87
C THR A 5 0.17 19.08 -3.80
N GLY A 6 -1.08 18.75 -4.12
CA GLY A 6 -1.87 19.46 -5.13
C GLY A 6 -1.48 19.15 -6.58
N ASN A 7 -0.38 18.42 -6.81
CA ASN A 7 0.18 18.14 -8.14
C ASN A 7 -0.05 16.69 -8.61
N GLY A 8 -1.11 16.02 -8.10
CA GLY A 8 -1.43 14.64 -8.49
C GLY A 8 -0.50 13.55 -7.90
N TYR A 9 0.39 13.92 -6.98
CA TYR A 9 1.21 12.97 -6.22
C TYR A 9 1.28 13.34 -4.74
N ARG A 10 1.72 12.39 -3.91
CA ARG A 10 2.00 12.64 -2.49
C ARG A 10 3.51 12.75 -2.29
N ARG A 11 3.96 13.65 -1.42
CA ARG A 11 5.34 13.69 -0.92
C ARG A 11 5.40 13.10 0.48
N GLY A 12 6.31 12.16 0.69
CA GLY A 12 6.51 11.42 1.94
C GLY A 12 5.97 9.99 1.89
N ALA A 13 6.50 9.12 2.76
CA ALA A 13 6.02 7.75 2.91
C ALA A 13 4.56 7.76 3.42
N VAL A 14 3.73 6.89 2.86
CA VAL A 14 2.39 6.60 3.40
C VAL A 14 2.60 5.77 4.67
N ASP A 15 2.59 6.44 5.80
CA ASP A 15 2.72 5.87 7.15
C ASP A 15 1.51 5.00 7.51
N ASN A 16 0.30 5.42 7.15
CA ASN A 16 -0.93 4.71 7.52
C ASN A 16 -1.26 3.49 6.63
N ARG A 17 -0.42 3.15 5.65
CA ARG A 17 -0.66 2.00 4.76
C ARG A 17 0.60 1.20 4.51
N SER A 18 0.47 -0.10 4.67
CA SER A 18 1.47 -1.08 4.29
C SER A 18 0.91 -2.01 3.22
N GLN A 19 1.78 -2.78 2.57
CA GLN A 19 1.39 -3.83 1.66
C GLN A 19 2.15 -5.12 1.94
N THR A 20 1.45 -6.24 1.81
CA THR A 20 2.04 -7.59 1.92
C THR A 20 1.79 -8.35 0.63
N TYR A 21 2.71 -9.25 0.30
CA TYR A 21 2.54 -10.18 -0.81
C TYR A 21 1.79 -11.42 -0.33
N ASN A 22 0.74 -11.81 -1.06
CA ASN A 22 0.05 -13.08 -0.83
C ASN A 22 0.60 -14.11 -1.82
N PRO A 23 1.38 -15.12 -1.38
CA PRO A 23 1.96 -16.13 -2.27
C PRO A 23 0.92 -17.12 -2.81
N VAL A 24 -0.28 -17.20 -2.24
CA VAL A 24 -1.33 -18.12 -2.70
C VAL A 24 -2.04 -17.58 -3.94
N THR A 25 -2.28 -16.27 -3.97
CA THR A 25 -2.95 -15.61 -5.09
C THR A 25 -1.99 -14.82 -5.98
N GLU A 26 -0.69 -14.82 -5.62
CA GLU A 26 0.38 -14.06 -6.25
C GLU A 26 0.09 -12.55 -6.39
N GLN A 27 -0.64 -11.99 -5.41
CA GLN A 27 -1.13 -10.61 -5.46
C GLN A 27 -0.67 -9.79 -4.27
N TRP A 28 -0.51 -8.49 -4.49
CA TRP A 28 -0.20 -7.53 -3.43
C TRP A 28 -1.47 -7.04 -2.75
N VAL A 29 -1.49 -7.05 -1.43
CA VAL A 29 -2.63 -6.61 -0.62
C VAL A 29 -2.25 -5.39 0.18
N LYS A 30 -3.05 -4.32 0.09
CA LYS A 30 -2.96 -3.15 0.98
C LYS A 30 -3.54 -3.48 2.33
N ARG A 31 -2.78 -3.16 3.38
CA ARG A 31 -3.19 -3.24 4.77
C ARG A 31 -3.20 -1.85 5.40
N ASN A 32 -4.23 -1.58 6.20
CA ASN A 32 -4.28 -0.37 7.01
C ASN A 32 -3.31 -0.57 8.20
N ALA A 33 -2.34 0.33 8.37
CA ALA A 33 -1.30 0.17 9.39
C ALA A 33 -1.81 0.41 10.82
N GLU A 34 -2.92 1.14 10.99
CA GLU A 34 -3.51 1.48 12.30
C GLU A 34 -4.45 0.38 12.80
N THR A 35 -5.25 -0.19 11.89
CA THR A 35 -6.30 -1.18 12.23
C THR A 35 -5.94 -2.61 11.83
N GLY A 36 -4.89 -2.81 11.03
CA GLY A 36 -4.46 -4.10 10.51
C GLY A 36 -5.40 -4.71 9.46
N ARG A 37 -6.45 -4.02 9.03
CA ARG A 37 -7.44 -4.53 8.06
C ARG A 37 -6.89 -4.55 6.65
N PHE A 38 -7.18 -5.63 5.90
CA PHE A 38 -6.96 -5.67 4.46
C PHE A 38 -7.98 -4.79 3.75
N MET A 39 -7.51 -3.93 2.85
CA MET A 39 -8.35 -2.92 2.21
C MET A 39 -8.57 -3.18 0.73
N ASN A 40 -7.50 -3.52 0.00
CA ASN A 40 -7.59 -3.68 -1.45
C ASN A 40 -6.51 -4.64 -1.94
N VAL A 41 -6.84 -5.42 -2.95
CA VAL A 41 -5.94 -6.36 -3.61
C VAL A 41 -5.57 -5.79 -4.98
N LYS A 42 -4.31 -5.94 -5.36
CA LYS A 42 -3.82 -5.51 -6.65
C LYS A 42 -3.98 -6.63 -7.68
N GLU A 43 -4.84 -6.39 -8.67
CA GLU A 43 -5.15 -7.39 -9.70
C GLU A 43 -4.02 -7.64 -10.70
N ASN A 44 -3.11 -6.68 -10.89
CA ASN A 44 -2.02 -6.80 -11.88
C ASN A 44 -0.76 -7.50 -11.34
N GLY A 45 -0.80 -8.05 -10.12
CA GLY A 45 0.34 -8.76 -9.51
C GLY A 45 1.52 -7.88 -9.08
N GLU A 46 1.49 -6.58 -9.34
CA GLU A 46 2.57 -5.65 -9.00
C GLU A 46 2.34 -4.94 -7.65
N PRO A 47 3.41 -4.51 -6.95
CA PRO A 47 3.25 -3.73 -5.73
C PRO A 47 2.54 -2.39 -6.00
N PHE A 48 1.80 -1.91 -5.01
CA PHE A 48 1.21 -0.57 -5.03
C PHE A 48 2.31 0.50 -4.99
N LYS A 49 2.30 1.39 -5.99
CA LYS A 49 3.21 2.54 -6.05
C LYS A 49 3.02 3.43 -4.82
N GLY A 50 4.13 3.70 -4.12
CA GLY A 50 4.16 4.60 -2.95
C GLY A 50 3.59 4.02 -1.66
N VAL A 51 3.42 2.70 -1.55
CA VAL A 51 3.03 2.01 -0.32
C VAL A 51 4.22 1.19 0.19
N ARG A 52 4.53 1.24 1.50
CA ARG A 52 5.65 0.48 2.07
C ARG A 52 5.36 -1.02 2.04
N LYS A 53 6.33 -1.84 1.66
CA LYS A 53 6.24 -3.30 1.81
C LYS A 53 6.42 -3.66 3.29
N GLU A 54 5.67 -4.63 3.77
CA GLU A 54 5.93 -5.30 5.05
C GLU A 54 7.06 -6.30 4.80
N ASP A 55 8.15 -6.22 5.56
CA ASP A 55 9.26 -7.18 5.53
C ASP A 55 8.86 -8.52 6.16
#